data_AF-A3ZM26-F1
#
_entry.id   AF-A3ZM26-F1
#
_cell.length_a   1.000
_cell.length_b   1.000
_cell.length_c   1.000
_cell.angle_alpha   90.00
_cell.angle_beta   90.00
_cell.angle_gamma   90.00
#
_symmetry.space_group_name_H-M   'P 1'
#
loop_
_entity.id
_entity.type
_entity.pdbx_description
1 polymer ?
#
loop_
_entity_poly.entity_id
_entity_poly.type
_entity_poly.pdbx_seq_one_letter_code
_entity_poly.pdbx_strand_id
1 'polypeptide(L)'
;MTDPQRDTQFSESMPLKPDVDYVMLSRWPQDGDDWIHPDDRALAAGMIPSDRIFRRELQPDGYYELAYGPRKIRIRPVLAEVAPQPEFEIGQVVKLKLAFEGDHSDIGRIYSIRYSQYYDAPQYYLIRGDMKSRTPYLGEALELFVKDGQLREPDEFPQWNPPEPDAANREEDNRYGEGI
;
A
#
# COMPACT_ATOMS: atom_id res chain seq x y z
N MET A 1 -9.16 -65.14 18.93
CA MET A 1 -9.31 -63.81 19.53
C MET A 1 -8.36 -62.91 18.80
N THR A 2 -8.86 -62.20 17.79
CA THR A 2 -8.06 -61.40 16.87
C THR A 2 -8.36 -59.94 17.18
N ASP A 3 -7.33 -59.25 17.67
CA ASP A 3 -7.39 -57.83 18.03
C ASP A 3 -7.43 -57.00 16.73
N PRO A 4 -8.48 -56.21 16.45
CA PRO A 4 -8.47 -55.35 15.27
C PRO A 4 -7.51 -54.19 15.52
N GLN A 5 -6.41 -54.19 14.76
CA GLN A 5 -5.50 -53.04 14.62
C GLN A 5 -6.32 -51.77 14.48
N ARG A 6 -6.13 -50.83 15.42
CA ARG A 6 -6.60 -49.46 15.28
C ARG A 6 -5.82 -48.86 14.11
N ASP A 7 -6.46 -48.81 12.95
CA ASP A 7 -6.00 -47.97 11.85
C ASP A 7 -5.84 -46.55 12.40
N THR A 8 -4.60 -46.09 12.41
CA THR A 8 -4.30 -44.69 12.71
C THR A 8 -4.85 -43.90 11.53
N GLN A 9 -6.09 -43.47 11.65
CA GLN A 9 -6.69 -42.53 10.71
C GLN A 9 -5.84 -41.26 10.77
N PHE A 10 -4.99 -41.08 9.77
CA PHE A 10 -4.30 -39.83 9.52
C PHE A 10 -5.38 -38.76 9.40
N SER A 11 -5.41 -37.91 10.43
CA SER A 11 -6.37 -36.83 10.55
C SER A 11 -6.28 -35.99 9.29
N GLU A 12 -7.43 -35.81 8.66
CA GLU A 12 -7.62 -35.02 7.45
C GLU A 12 -6.84 -33.72 7.57
N SER A 13 -6.00 -33.49 6.55
CA SER A 13 -5.21 -32.29 6.29
C SER A 13 -5.71 -31.07 7.05
N MET A 14 -4.99 -30.71 8.12
CA MET A 14 -5.16 -29.39 8.73
C MET A 14 -5.09 -28.35 7.62
N PRO A 15 -5.94 -27.30 7.65
CA PRO A 15 -5.82 -26.22 6.69
C PRO A 15 -4.38 -25.72 6.74
N LEU A 16 -3.67 -25.84 5.60
CA LEU A 16 -2.34 -25.26 5.44
C LEU A 16 -2.48 -23.81 5.89
N LYS A 17 -1.74 -23.46 6.96
CA LYS A 17 -1.72 -22.10 7.46
C LYS A 17 -1.41 -21.19 6.25
N PRO A 18 -2.17 -20.11 6.02
CA PRO A 18 -1.93 -19.27 4.86
C PRO A 18 -0.47 -18.81 4.85
N ASP A 19 0.14 -18.75 3.66
CA ASP A 19 1.55 -18.35 3.49
C ASP A 19 1.83 -16.97 4.09
N VAL A 20 0.78 -16.16 4.21
CA VAL A 20 0.79 -14.82 4.78
C VAL A 20 -0.14 -14.77 5.99
N ASP A 21 0.38 -14.30 7.11
CA ASP A 21 -0.41 -13.96 8.30
C ASP A 21 -0.05 -12.58 8.85
N TYR A 22 -0.94 -12.02 9.69
CA TYR A 22 -0.73 -10.72 10.32
C TYR A 22 -0.53 -10.91 11.82
N VAL A 23 0.54 -10.31 12.33
CA VAL A 23 0.95 -10.54 13.72
C VAL A 23 1.39 -9.26 14.42
N MET A 24 1.33 -9.31 15.74
CA MET A 24 1.83 -8.30 16.66
C MET A 24 2.81 -8.94 17.65
N LEU A 25 3.83 -8.19 18.02
CA LEU A 25 4.83 -8.58 19.01
C LEU A 25 4.83 -7.53 20.13
N SER A 26 3.93 -7.72 21.10
CA SER A 26 3.75 -6.78 22.23
C SER A 26 4.83 -6.90 23.30
N ARG A 27 5.65 -7.97 23.26
CA ARG A 27 6.65 -8.29 24.26
C ARG A 27 7.88 -8.94 23.64
N TRP A 28 9.03 -8.75 24.30
CA TRP A 28 10.22 -9.54 24.02
C TRP A 28 10.04 -10.99 24.52
N PRO A 29 10.49 -12.00 23.76
CA PRO A 29 10.68 -13.33 24.29
C PRO A 29 11.64 -13.33 25.48
N GLN A 30 11.48 -14.29 26.40
CA GLN A 30 12.35 -14.40 27.58
C GLN A 30 13.81 -14.68 27.21
N ASP A 31 14.05 -15.36 26.09
CA ASP A 31 15.37 -15.76 25.60
C ASP A 31 16.14 -14.62 24.89
N GLY A 32 15.67 -13.37 24.97
CA GLY A 32 16.35 -12.20 24.40
C GLY A 32 16.07 -11.97 22.91
N ASP A 33 17.09 -11.67 22.11
CA ASP A 33 17.00 -11.27 20.69
C ASP A 33 17.61 -12.30 19.71
N ASP A 34 18.02 -13.46 20.19
CA ASP A 34 18.67 -14.50 19.36
C ASP A 34 17.77 -15.13 18.29
N TRP A 35 16.47 -14.94 18.42
CA TRP A 35 15.48 -15.32 17.42
C TRP A 35 15.44 -14.34 16.24
N ILE A 36 16.08 -13.17 16.33
CA ILE A 36 16.15 -12.18 15.25
C ILE A 36 17.44 -12.39 14.46
N HIS A 37 17.35 -12.30 13.14
CA HIS A 37 18.54 -12.35 12.28
C HIS A 37 19.57 -11.30 12.73
N PRO A 38 20.87 -11.64 12.86
CA PRO A 38 21.88 -10.72 13.41
C PRO A 38 21.91 -9.33 12.76
N ASP A 39 21.81 -9.28 11.43
CA ASP A 39 21.79 -8.03 10.66
C ASP A 39 20.57 -7.14 10.94
N ASP A 40 19.48 -7.74 11.42
CA ASP A 40 18.19 -7.08 11.57
C ASP A 40 17.91 -6.68 13.04
N ARG A 41 18.78 -7.06 14.00
CA ARG A 41 18.62 -6.80 15.44
C ARG A 41 18.46 -5.32 15.77
N ALA A 42 19.29 -4.46 15.18
CA ALA A 42 19.23 -3.02 15.40
C ALA A 42 17.92 -2.41 14.88
N LEU A 43 17.44 -2.89 13.72
CA LEU A 43 16.16 -2.45 13.15
C LEU A 43 14.99 -2.93 14.01
N ALA A 44 15.04 -4.17 14.48
CA ALA A 44 14.00 -4.77 15.29
C ALA A 44 13.84 -4.11 16.66
N ALA A 45 14.92 -3.64 17.29
CA ALA A 45 14.87 -2.94 18.58
C ALA A 45 14.02 -1.65 18.55
N GLY A 46 13.91 -0.98 17.40
CA GLY A 46 13.01 0.17 17.21
C GLY A 46 11.58 -0.22 16.80
N MET A 47 11.37 -1.49 16.47
CA MET A 47 10.12 -2.02 15.92
C MET A 47 9.34 -2.86 16.93
N ILE A 48 10.02 -3.58 17.82
CA ILE A 48 9.49 -4.54 18.78
C ILE A 48 10.06 -4.22 20.17
N PRO A 49 9.25 -4.30 21.25
CA PRO A 49 7.82 -4.57 21.25
C PRO A 49 7.02 -3.38 20.74
N SER A 50 5.91 -3.66 20.05
CA SER A 50 4.93 -2.63 19.71
C SER A 50 3.56 -3.20 19.40
N ASP A 51 2.59 -2.29 19.30
CA ASP A 51 1.25 -2.51 18.79
C ASP A 51 1.18 -2.51 17.25
N ARG A 52 2.32 -2.51 16.55
CA ARG A 52 2.36 -2.51 15.10
C ARG A 52 1.87 -3.84 14.55
N ILE A 53 1.05 -3.77 13.51
CA ILE A 53 0.61 -4.96 12.76
C ILE A 53 1.64 -5.23 11.67
N PHE A 54 2.32 -6.37 11.77
CA PHE A 54 3.29 -6.84 10.79
C PHE A 54 2.64 -7.85 9.85
N ARG A 55 2.93 -7.74 8.55
CA ARG A 55 2.69 -8.83 7.60
C ARG A 55 3.83 -9.83 7.78
N ARG A 56 3.51 -11.07 8.08
CA ARG A 56 4.46 -12.17 8.26
C ARG A 56 4.33 -13.16 7.11
N GLU A 57 5.46 -13.56 6.56
CA GLU A 57 5.53 -14.52 5.46
C GLU A 57 6.70 -15.48 5.70
N LEU A 58 6.47 -16.78 5.48
CA LEU A 58 7.52 -17.79 5.59
C LEU A 58 8.43 -17.74 4.36
N GLN A 59 9.73 -17.59 4.58
CA GLN A 59 10.72 -17.56 3.52
C GLN A 59 11.35 -18.94 3.29
N PRO A 60 11.90 -19.21 2.08
CA PRO A 60 12.53 -20.49 1.75
C PRO A 60 13.73 -20.86 2.62
N ASP A 61 14.37 -19.89 3.26
CA ASP A 61 15.52 -20.07 4.17
C ASP A 61 15.10 -20.52 5.58
N GLY A 62 13.79 -20.69 5.83
CA GLY A 62 13.23 -21.10 7.11
C GLY A 62 13.02 -19.96 8.11
N TYR A 63 13.34 -18.72 7.74
CA TYR A 63 12.98 -17.54 8.51
C TYR A 63 11.57 -17.05 8.13
N TYR A 64 10.92 -16.38 9.07
CA TYR A 64 9.79 -15.52 8.76
C TYR A 64 10.29 -14.11 8.45
N GLU A 65 9.80 -13.53 7.36
CA GLU A 65 9.94 -12.09 7.10
C GLU A 65 8.77 -11.36 7.75
N LEU A 66 9.07 -10.41 8.64
CA LEU A 66 8.10 -9.44 9.13
C LEU A 66 8.25 -8.13 8.37
N ALA A 67 7.23 -7.79 7.59
CA ALA A 67 7.15 -6.54 6.85
C ALA A 67 6.27 -5.51 7.57
N TYR A 68 6.76 -4.28 7.65
CA TYR A 68 6.06 -3.09 8.12
C TYR A 68 6.28 -1.93 7.14
N GLY A 69 5.44 -1.87 6.11
CA GLY A 69 5.66 -0.98 4.97
C GLY A 69 7.00 -1.32 4.30
N PRO A 70 7.93 -0.35 4.13
CA PRO A 70 9.22 -0.61 3.50
C PRO A 70 10.23 -1.33 4.41
N ARG A 71 9.96 -1.45 5.72
CA ARG A 71 10.87 -2.07 6.68
C ARG A 71 10.60 -3.56 6.75
N LYS A 72 11.65 -4.36 6.68
CA LYS A 72 11.59 -5.82 6.76
C LYS A 72 12.62 -6.33 7.76
N ILE A 73 12.24 -7.30 8.58
CA ILE A 73 13.15 -7.99 9.49
C ILE A 73 12.92 -9.49 9.38
N ARG A 74 13.98 -10.28 9.47
CA ARG A 74 13.92 -11.75 9.48
C ARG A 74 13.98 -12.27 10.89
N ILE A 75 13.06 -13.17 11.20
CA ILE A 75 12.93 -13.77 12.54
C ILE A 75 12.76 -15.28 12.44
N ARG A 76 13.23 -16.00 13.45
CA ARG A 76 12.93 -17.41 13.64
C ARG A 76 11.48 -17.57 14.13
N PRO A 77 10.91 -18.79 14.02
CA PRO A 77 9.60 -19.08 14.60
C PRO A 77 9.54 -18.68 16.08
N VAL A 78 8.60 -17.79 16.41
CA VAL A 78 8.37 -17.28 17.77
C VAL A 78 6.88 -17.13 18.00
N LEU A 79 6.46 -17.20 19.27
CA LEU A 79 5.10 -16.89 19.66
C LEU A 79 4.81 -15.41 19.40
N ALA A 80 3.82 -15.15 18.55
CA ALA A 80 3.33 -13.82 18.23
C ALA A 80 1.81 -13.79 18.40
N GLU A 81 1.27 -12.62 18.73
CA GLU A 81 -0.18 -12.42 18.80
C GLU A 81 -0.71 -12.29 17.37
N VAL A 82 -1.82 -12.97 17.09
CA VAL A 82 -2.50 -12.84 15.80
C VAL A 82 -3.21 -11.49 15.77
N ALA A 83 -3.00 -10.74 14.71
CA ALA A 83 -3.65 -9.46 14.48
C ALA A 83 -4.67 -9.56 13.34
N PRO A 84 -5.75 -8.77 13.36
CA PRO A 84 -6.65 -8.67 12.23
C PRO A 84 -5.91 -8.15 10.99
N GLN A 85 -6.27 -8.68 9.82
CA GLN A 85 -5.75 -8.21 8.54
C GLN A 85 -6.16 -6.73 8.33
N PRO A 86 -5.20 -5.82 8.07
CA PRO A 86 -5.51 -4.46 7.67
C PRO A 86 -6.24 -4.42 6.32
N GLU A 87 -7.25 -3.55 6.21
CA GLU A 87 -7.95 -3.23 4.96
C GLU A 87 -7.06 -2.43 3.99
N PHE A 88 -6.12 -1.65 4.54
CA PHE A 88 -5.20 -0.82 3.79
C PHE A 88 -3.76 -1.11 4.15
N GLU A 89 -2.84 -0.79 3.25
CA GLU A 89 -1.40 -0.98 3.44
C GLU A 89 -0.65 0.33 3.69
N ILE A 90 0.49 0.24 4.36
CA ILE A 90 1.40 1.38 4.56
C ILE A 90 1.89 1.87 3.19
N GLY A 91 1.79 3.18 2.97
CA GLY A 91 2.16 3.84 1.71
C GLY A 91 0.97 4.11 0.78
N GLN A 92 -0.16 3.44 0.99
CA GLN A 92 -1.38 3.72 0.24
C GLN A 92 -1.92 5.11 0.57
N VAL A 93 -2.55 5.72 -0.44
CA VAL A 93 -3.21 7.02 -0.33
C VAL A 93 -4.70 6.75 -0.12
N VAL A 94 -5.26 7.38 0.91
CA VAL A 94 -6.67 7.23 1.29
C VAL A 94 -7.32 8.59 1.42
N LYS A 95 -8.62 8.63 1.20
CA LYS A 95 -9.48 9.79 1.46
C LYS A 95 -10.29 9.54 2.73
N LEU A 96 -10.51 10.57 3.53
CA LEU A 96 -11.44 10.50 4.67
C LEU A 96 -12.88 10.63 4.17
N LYS A 97 -13.78 9.74 4.63
CA LYS A 97 -15.20 9.76 4.22
C LYS A 97 -15.98 10.96 4.76
N LEU A 98 -15.60 11.46 5.94
CA LEU A 98 -16.28 12.58 6.64
C LEU A 98 -15.58 13.93 6.43
N ALA A 99 -14.86 14.06 5.33
CA ALA A 99 -14.33 15.31 4.82
C ALA A 99 -15.45 16.36 4.68
N PHE A 100 -15.44 17.40 5.51
CA PHE A 100 -16.33 18.54 5.33
C PHE A 100 -15.97 19.28 4.04
N GLU A 101 -16.99 19.68 3.28
CA GLU A 101 -16.86 20.37 1.99
C GLU A 101 -16.03 21.65 2.16
N GLY A 102 -14.77 21.64 1.69
CA GLY A 102 -13.97 22.86 1.56
C GLY A 102 -12.49 22.79 1.93
N ASP A 103 -11.98 21.70 2.51
CA ASP A 103 -10.55 21.61 2.86
C ASP A 103 -9.85 20.53 2.03
N HIS A 104 -8.83 20.91 1.25
CA HIS A 104 -8.03 19.98 0.45
C HIS A 104 -7.20 18.97 1.28
N SER A 105 -7.43 18.91 2.60
CA SER A 105 -6.75 18.06 3.58
C SER A 105 -7.42 16.69 3.79
N ASP A 106 -8.34 16.32 2.91
CA ASP A 106 -9.12 15.07 2.99
C ASP A 106 -8.35 13.83 2.54
N ILE A 107 -7.21 14.01 1.87
CA ILE A 107 -6.37 12.93 1.36
C ILE A 107 -5.12 12.80 2.23
N GLY A 108 -4.77 11.57 2.58
CA GLY A 108 -3.57 11.27 3.36
C GLY A 108 -2.92 9.96 2.93
N ARG A 109 -1.61 9.86 3.13
CA ARG A 109 -0.86 8.61 2.94
C ARG A 109 -0.72 7.88 4.28
N ILE A 110 -1.05 6.59 4.31
CA ILE A 110 -0.86 5.75 5.51
C ILE A 110 0.64 5.59 5.76
N TYR A 111 1.11 5.93 6.97
CA TYR A 111 2.51 5.73 7.36
C TYR A 111 2.71 4.72 8.48
N SER A 112 1.66 4.41 9.23
CA SER A 112 1.72 3.49 10.36
C SER A 112 0.36 2.84 10.54
N ILE A 113 0.37 1.53 10.73
CA ILE A 113 -0.79 0.72 11.10
C ILE A 113 -0.49 0.11 12.47
N ARG A 114 -1.43 0.23 13.40
CA ARG A 114 -1.33 -0.29 14.76
C ARG A 114 -2.62 -0.99 15.14
N TYR A 115 -2.53 -1.94 16.03
CA TYR A 115 -3.67 -2.63 16.57
C TYR A 115 -4.24 -1.86 17.76
N SER A 116 -5.55 -1.62 17.77
CA SER A 116 -6.26 -1.07 18.93
C SER A 116 -6.94 -2.18 19.70
N GLN A 117 -6.51 -2.39 20.94
CA GLN A 117 -7.20 -3.30 21.86
C GLN A 117 -8.64 -2.83 22.19
N TYR A 118 -8.88 -1.52 22.17
CA TYR A 118 -10.20 -0.96 22.52
C TYR A 118 -11.24 -1.21 21.43
N TYR A 119 -10.83 -1.11 20.16
CA TYR A 119 -11.72 -1.30 19.01
C TYR A 119 -11.62 -2.70 18.39
N ASP A 120 -10.69 -3.54 18.88
CA ASP A 120 -10.35 -4.86 18.31
C ASP A 120 -10.11 -4.78 16.79
N ALA A 121 -9.40 -3.72 16.35
CA ALA A 121 -9.30 -3.37 14.94
C ALA A 121 -7.99 -2.64 14.59
N PRO A 122 -7.56 -2.71 13.31
CA PRO A 122 -6.47 -1.90 12.79
C PRO A 122 -6.80 -0.39 12.83
N GLN A 123 -5.84 0.38 13.31
CA GLN A 123 -5.83 1.83 13.33
C GLN A 123 -4.75 2.37 12.38
N TYR A 124 -5.14 3.36 11.59
CA TYR A 124 -4.34 3.94 10.52
C TYR A 124 -3.91 5.35 10.91
N TYR A 125 -2.62 5.63 10.77
CA TYR A 125 -2.06 6.96 10.94
C TYR A 125 -1.65 7.50 9.59
N LEU A 126 -2.00 8.77 9.33
CA LEU A 126 -1.88 9.39 8.01
C LEU A 126 -0.85 10.52 8.03
N ILE A 127 -0.18 10.72 6.89
CA ILE A 127 0.58 11.93 6.58
C ILE A 127 -0.21 12.72 5.54
N ARG A 128 -0.47 13.99 5.83
CA ARG A 128 -1.21 14.92 4.99
C ARG A 128 -0.34 16.15 4.75
N GLY A 129 0.16 16.31 3.52
CA GLY A 129 1.26 17.25 3.24
C GLY A 129 2.45 16.95 4.14
N ASP A 130 2.85 17.92 4.97
CA ASP A 130 3.96 17.78 5.93
C ASP A 130 3.50 17.35 7.34
N MET A 131 2.20 17.18 7.57
CA MET A 131 1.64 16.90 8.89
C MET A 131 1.36 15.42 9.10
N LYS A 132 1.95 14.84 10.16
CA LYS A 132 1.57 13.51 10.66
C LYS A 132 0.34 13.63 11.54
N SER A 133 -0.67 12.80 11.30
CA SER A 133 -1.83 12.71 12.18
C SER A 133 -1.38 12.25 13.57
N ARG A 134 -1.87 12.95 14.59
CA ARG A 134 -1.71 12.55 16.00
C ARG A 134 -2.80 11.56 16.40
N THR A 135 -3.98 11.69 15.81
CA THR A 135 -5.12 10.79 16.01
C THR A 135 -5.11 9.69 14.95
N PRO A 136 -5.35 8.44 15.35
CA PRO A 136 -5.59 7.35 14.42
C PRO A 136 -6.99 7.44 13.80
N TYR A 137 -7.16 6.78 12.66
CA TYR A 137 -8.43 6.56 11.99
C TYR A 137 -8.72 5.06 11.94
N LEU A 138 -10.00 4.69 11.98
CA LEU A 138 -10.45 3.32 11.71
C LEU A 138 -10.66 3.12 10.21
N GLY A 139 -10.65 1.86 9.75
CA GLY A 139 -10.86 1.53 8.33
C GLY A 139 -12.18 2.07 7.78
N GLU A 140 -13.24 2.01 8.58
CA GLU A 140 -14.56 2.54 8.24
C GLU A 140 -14.57 4.04 7.87
N ALA A 141 -13.66 4.84 8.44
CA ALA A 141 -13.56 6.27 8.19
C ALA A 141 -12.75 6.62 6.93
N LEU A 142 -12.15 5.61 6.28
CA LEU A 142 -11.22 5.75 5.17
C LEU A 142 -11.76 5.09 3.90
N GLU A 143 -11.32 5.61 2.77
CA GLU A 143 -11.59 5.06 1.45
C GLU A 143 -10.29 5.08 0.63
N LEU A 144 -10.01 4.01 -0.12
CA LEU A 144 -8.81 3.96 -0.95
C LEU A 144 -8.91 5.02 -2.05
N PHE A 145 -7.94 5.94 -2.08
CA PHE A 145 -7.88 6.96 -3.11
C PHE A 145 -7.04 6.44 -4.27
N VAL A 146 -7.72 5.92 -5.29
CA VAL A 146 -7.11 5.71 -6.60
C VAL A 146 -7.34 7.02 -7.35
N LYS A 147 -6.25 7.73 -7.69
CA LYS A 147 -6.37 8.85 -8.63
C LYS A 147 -6.87 8.22 -9.92
N ASP A 148 -8.16 8.40 -10.24
CA ASP A 148 -8.74 7.93 -11.48
C ASP A 148 -7.74 8.26 -12.58
N GLY A 149 -7.35 7.24 -13.33
CA GLY A 149 -6.49 7.40 -14.47
C GLY A 149 -7.07 8.56 -15.26
N GLN A 150 -6.33 9.67 -15.35
CA GLN A 150 -6.67 10.72 -16.27
C GLN A 150 -6.70 10.04 -17.64
N LEU A 151 -7.88 9.61 -18.08
CA LEU A 151 -8.24 9.79 -19.47
C LEU A 151 -8.01 11.28 -19.66
N ARG A 152 -6.88 11.59 -20.29
CA ARG A 152 -6.70 12.85 -20.98
C ARG A 152 -8.06 13.09 -21.64
N GLU A 153 -8.76 14.15 -21.27
CA GLU A 153 -9.79 14.67 -22.16
C GLU A 153 -9.10 14.69 -23.53
N PRO A 154 -9.70 14.16 -24.60
CA PRO A 154 -9.09 14.31 -25.90
C PRO A 154 -9.00 15.82 -26.10
N ASP A 155 -7.80 16.38 -25.83
CA ASP A 155 -7.44 17.74 -26.18
C ASP A 155 -7.94 17.85 -27.61
N GLU A 156 -8.86 18.79 -27.79
CA GLU A 156 -8.94 19.62 -28.97
C GLU A 156 -8.44 18.88 -30.20
N PHE A 157 -9.37 18.21 -30.91
CA PHE A 157 -9.09 17.96 -32.33
C PHE A 157 -8.58 19.28 -32.89
N PRO A 158 -7.35 19.37 -33.42
CA PRO A 158 -6.94 20.58 -34.09
C PRO A 158 -8.00 20.79 -35.17
N GLN A 159 -8.82 21.83 -35.03
CA GLN A 159 -9.75 22.22 -36.09
C GLN A 159 -8.86 22.48 -37.29
N TRP A 160 -8.92 21.58 -38.26
CA TRP A 160 -8.28 21.80 -39.54
C TRP A 160 -8.93 23.05 -40.14
N ASN A 161 -8.18 24.15 -40.15
CA ASN A 161 -8.54 25.31 -40.95
C ASN A 161 -8.09 25.02 -42.38
N PRO A 162 -8.98 25.04 -43.37
CA PRO A 162 -8.57 25.00 -44.75
C PRO A 162 -7.59 26.16 -45.02
N PRO A 163 -6.48 25.94 -45.75
CA PRO A 163 -5.71 27.05 -46.27
C PRO A 163 -6.61 27.89 -47.18
N GLU A 164 -6.60 29.21 -47.00
CA GLU A 164 -7.35 30.14 -47.85
C GLU A 164 -6.96 29.93 -49.32
N PRO A 165 -7.94 29.70 -50.22
CA PRO A 165 -7.68 29.71 -51.65
C PRO A 165 -7.62 31.17 -52.10
N ASP A 166 -6.40 31.73 -52.22
CA ASP A 166 -5.98 32.61 -53.32
C ASP A 166 -4.71 33.41 -52.96
N ALA A 167 -3.56 32.74 -53.03
CA ALA A 167 -2.27 33.40 -53.25
C ALA A 167 -1.59 32.88 -54.53
N ALA A 168 -2.39 32.36 -55.47
CA ALA A 168 -1.93 31.84 -56.76
C ALA A 168 -2.70 32.53 -57.88
N ASN A 169 -2.51 33.84 -58.02
CA ASN A 169 -2.56 34.58 -59.30
C ASN A 169 -2.49 36.08 -59.03
N ARG A 170 -1.30 36.67 -59.17
CA ARG A 170 -1.03 38.00 -59.77
C ARG A 170 0.42 38.42 -59.51
N GLU A 171 1.37 37.69 -60.09
CA GLU A 171 2.69 38.24 -60.42
C GLU A 171 3.14 37.67 -61.77
N GLU A 172 2.37 37.93 -62.83
CA GLU A 172 2.90 37.92 -64.20
C GLU A 172 2.15 38.99 -65.01
N ASP A 173 2.65 40.22 -64.99
CA ASP A 173 2.89 40.89 -66.27
C ASP A 173 3.95 41.98 -66.11
N ASN A 174 5.11 41.72 -66.69
CA ASN A 174 6.29 42.56 -66.66
C ASN A 174 6.51 43.01 -68.11
N ARG A 175 6.47 44.33 -68.35
CA ARG A 175 7.08 45.06 -69.48
C ARG A 175 6.53 44.82 -70.89
N TYR A 176 5.96 45.87 -71.48
CA TYR A 176 6.29 46.53 -72.78
C TYR A 176 5.57 47.90 -72.67
N GLY A 177 6.17 49.07 -72.85
CA GLY A 177 6.94 49.55 -74.00
C GLY A 177 6.15 50.68 -74.69
N GLU A 178 6.77 51.86 -74.80
CA GLU A 178 6.59 52.87 -75.86
C GLU A 178 5.41 53.88 -75.88
N GLY A 179 5.79 55.15 -76.02
CA GLY A 179 5.15 56.18 -76.88
C GLY A 179 3.83 56.79 -76.38
N ILE A 180 3.58 58.11 -76.42
CA ILE A 180 4.15 59.27 -77.12
C ILE A 180 3.80 60.49 -76.25
#